data_AF-A0A931YF55-F1
#
_entry.id   AF-A0A931YF55-F1
#
_cell.length_a   1.000
_cell.length_b   1.000
_cell.length_c   1.000
_cell.angle_alpha   90.00
_cell.angle_beta   90.00
_cell.angle_gamma   90.00
#
_symmetry.space_group_name_H-M   'P 1'
#
loop_
_entity.id
_entity.type
_entity.pdbx_description
1 polymer ?
#
loop_
_entity_poly.entity_id
_entity_poly.type
_entity_poly.pdbx_seq_one_letter_code
_entity_poly.pdbx_strand_id
1 'polypeptide(L)' 'MDILLKLIGSSPAIVAVMEEIGRLVQRPSGRGHPPLILLQGGTGTGKGLLAHGIQRASPSGLACG' A
#
# COMPACT_ATOMS: atom_id res chain seq x y z
N MET A 1 2.28 11.69 3.84
CA MET A 1 2.63 10.88 2.66
C MET A 1 3.97 10.17 2.92
N ASP A 2 4.09 9.48 4.06
CA ASP A 2 5.40 9.12 4.65
C ASP A 2 5.77 7.64 4.52
N ILE A 3 4.92 6.88 3.83
CA ILE A 3 5.05 5.41 3.69
C ILE A 3 5.86 5.04 2.47
N LEU A 4 5.71 5.76 1.36
CA LEU A 4 6.56 5.59 0.18
C LEU A 4 8.03 5.92 0.51
N LEU A 5 8.29 6.84 1.44
CA LEU A 5 9.64 7.18 1.91
C LEU A 5 10.35 6.02 2.62
N LYS A 6 9.60 5.02 3.12
CA LYS A 6 10.16 3.82 3.76
C LYS A 6 10.42 2.67 2.77
N LEU A 7 9.87 2.75 1.56
CA LEU A 7 10.21 1.81 0.49
C LEU A 7 11.49 2.28 -0.19
N ILE A 8 12.54 1.47 -0.06
CA ILE A 8 13.84 1.76 -0.65
C ILE A 8 14.08 0.74 -1.77
N GLY A 9 14.21 1.22 -3.00
CA GLY A 9 14.57 0.38 -4.13
C GLY A 9 14.28 1.07 -5.47
N SER A 10 15.13 0.80 -6.46
CA SER A 10 14.99 1.34 -7.83
C SER A 10 14.64 0.24 -8.83
N SER A 11 14.31 -0.97 -8.36
CA SER A 11 13.90 -2.03 -9.26
C SER A 11 12.56 -1.66 -9.92
N PRO A 12 12.34 -2.01 -11.19
CA PRO A 12 11.07 -1.72 -11.88
C PRO A 12 9.85 -2.23 -11.11
N ALA A 13 9.98 -3.37 -10.42
CA ALA A 13 8.93 -3.94 -9.59
C ALA A 13 8.58 -3.07 -8.37
N ILE A 14 9.57 -2.46 -7.70
CA ILE A 14 9.33 -1.57 -6.57
C ILE A 14 8.67 -0.26 -7.02
N VAL A 15 9.11 0.29 -8.15
CA VAL A 15 8.51 1.50 -8.73
C VAL A 15 7.04 1.26 -9.07
N ALA A 16 6.72 0.15 -9.75
CA ALA A 16 5.35 -0.21 -10.10
C ALA A 16 4.46 -0.36 -8.85
N VAL A 17 4.98 -0.96 -7.77
CA VAL A 17 4.25 -1.09 -6.50
C VAL A 17 3.99 0.28 -5.87
N MET A 18 4.98 1.18 -5.86
CA MET A 18 4.81 2.54 -5.31
C MET A 18 3.78 3.36 -6.10
N GLU A 19 3.79 3.27 -7.42
CA GLU A 19 2.80 3.94 -8.29
C GLU A 19 1.39 3.42 -8.04
N GLU A 20 1.21 2.10 -7.96
CA GLU A 20 -0.08 1.48 -7.72
C GLU A 20 -0.64 1.88 -6.35
N ILE A 21 0.20 1.89 -5.31
CA ILE A 21 -0.18 2.36 -3.98
C ILE A 21 -0.56 3.85 -4.00
N GLY A 22 0.21 4.67 -4.72
CA GLY A 22 -0.12 6.09 -4.91
C GLY A 22 -1.50 6.28 -5.52
N ARG A 23 -1.87 5.47 -6.52
CA ARG A 23 -3.22 5.49 -7.12
C ARG A 23 -4.30 5.06 -6.14
N LEU A 24 -4.04 4.00 -5.36
CA LEU A 24 -4.99 3.46 -4.40
C LEU A 24 -5.29 4.41 -3.25
N VAL A 25 -4.27 5.09 -2.72
CA VAL A 25 -4.41 6.06 -1.61
C VAL A 25 -5.10 7.35 -2.08
N GLN A 26 -4.85 7.78 -3.32
CA GLN A 26 -5.47 8.99 -3.88
C GLN A 26 -6.90 8.74 -4.39
N ARG A 27 -7.35 7.48 -4.45
CA ARG A 27 -8.70 7.15 -4.90
C ARG A 27 -9.72 7.78 -3.93
N PRO A 28 -10.66 8.60 -4.41
CA PRO A 28 -11.72 9.15 -3.57
C PRO A 28 -12.53 8.01 -2.95
N SER A 29 -12.77 8.10 -1.64
CA SER A 29 -13.67 7.22 -0.90
C SER A 29 -15.12 7.41 -1.39
N GLY A 30 -15.46 6.85 -2.55
CA GLY A 30 -16.86 6.69 -2.96
C GLY A 30 -17.58 5.75 -1.98
N ARG A 31 -18.91 5.62 -2.09
CA ARG A 31 -19.74 4.72 -1.26
C ARG A 31 -19.46 3.22 -1.52
N GLY A 32 -18.21 2.78 -1.45
CA GLY A 32 -17.80 1.41 -1.72
C GLY A 32 -16.59 1.00 -0.89
N HIS A 33 -16.46 -0.31 -0.65
CA HIS A 33 -15.34 -0.87 0.08
C HIS A 33 -14.02 -0.63 -0.67
N PRO A 34 -12.91 -0.44 0.06
CA PRO A 34 -11.59 -0.38 -0.56
C PRO A 34 -11.29 -1.70 -1.30
N PRO A 35 -10.52 -1.65 -2.40
CA PRO A 35 -10.14 -2.85 -3.12
C PRO A 35 -9.26 -3.76 -2.26
N LEU A 36 -9.48 -5.07 -2.36
CA LEU A 36 -8.61 -6.07 -1.74
C LEU A 36 -7.29 -6.13 -2.51
N ILE A 37 -6.18 -5.89 -1.82
CA ILE A 37 -4.82 -5.89 -2.42
C ILE A 37 -4.06 -7.09 -1.88
N LEU A 38 -3.51 -7.91 -2.79
CA LEU A 38 -2.64 -9.04 -2.42
C LEU A 38 -1.17 -8.64 -2.58
N LEU A 39 -0.42 -8.71 -1.49
CA LEU A 39 1.03 -8.47 -1.49
C LEU A 39 1.77 -9.81 -1.57
N GLN A 40 2.44 -10.09 -2.68
CA GLN A 40 3.22 -11.32 -2.89
C GLN A 40 4.73 -11.08 -2.79
N GLY A 41 5.45 -12.03 -2.20
CA GLY A 41 6.92 -11.99 -2.09
C GLY A 41 7.46 -12.84 -0.94
N GLY A 42 8.76 -13.15 -0.95
CA GLY A 42 9.42 -13.96 0.07
C GLY A 42 9.46 -13.32 1.47
N THR A 43 9.90 -14.04 2.49
CA THR A 43 10.01 -13.52 3.87
C THR A 43 11.03 -12.37 3.94
N GLY A 44 10.78 -11.35 4.76
CA GLY A 44 11.69 -10.21 4.93
C GLY A 44 11.63 -9.11 3.87
N THR A 45 10.79 -9.24 2.83
CA THR A 45 10.68 -8.24 1.73
C THR A 45 9.83 -7.00 2.08
N GLY A 46 9.51 -6.77 3.35
CA GLY A 46 8.80 -5.54 3.78
C GLY A 46 7.29 -5.49 3.50
N LYS A 47 6.64 -6.58 3.05
CA LYS A 47 5.19 -6.61 2.74
C LYS A 47 4.29 -6.20 3.90
N GLY A 48 4.61 -6.63 5.12
CA GLY A 48 3.86 -6.21 6.32
C GLY A 48 4.03 -4.72 6.63
N LEU A 49 5.23 -4.19 6.42
CA LEU A 49 5.52 -2.76 6.59
C LEU A 49 4.77 -1.91 5.56
N LEU A 50 4.63 -2.44 4.34
CA LEU A 50 3.85 -1.83 3.27
C LEU A 50 2.35 -1.83 3.57
N ALA A 51 1.78 -2.97 3.97
CA ALA A 51 0.37 -3.07 4.37
C ALA A 51 0.03 -2.09 5.51
N HIS A 52 0.86 -2.07 6.56
CA HIS A 52 0.70 -1.14 7.68
C HIS A 52 0.79 0.33 7.27
N GLY A 53 1.57 0.61 6.23
CA GLY A 53 1.62 1.94 5.65
C GLY A 53 0.34 2.31 4.94
N ILE A 54 -0.11 1.49 3.98
CA ILE A 54 -1.36 1.70 3.23
C ILE A 54 -2.53 1.93 4.20
N GLN A 55 -2.62 1.11 5.25
CA GLN A 55 -3.56 1.23 6.35
C GLN A 55 -3.60 2.64 6.97
N ARG A 56 -2.44 3.21 7.30
CA ARG A 56 -2.32 4.52 7.95
C ARG A 56 -2.56 5.69 6.99
N ALA A 57 -2.32 5.49 5.71
CA ALA A 57 -2.59 6.50 4.68
C ALA A 57 -4.06 6.52 4.24
N SER A 58 -4.83 5.45 4.55
CA SER A 58 -6.22 5.33 4.15
C SER A 58 -7.14 6.08 5.12
N PRO A 59 -8.19 6.81 4.65
CA PRO A 59 -9.05 7.65 5.51
C PRO A 59 -9.97 6.87 6.47
N SER A 60 -9.94 5.55 6.47
CA SER A 60 -10.64 4.70 7.41
C SER A 60 -9.83 3.42 7.54
N GLY A 61 -9.39 3.08 8.75
CA GLY A 61 -8.59 1.89 8.97
C GLY A 61 -9.29 0.65 8.40
N LEU A 62 -8.60 -0.11 7.53
CA LEU A 62 -8.98 -1.49 7.24
C LEU A 62 -8.95 -2.28 8.57
N ALA A 63 -10.05 -2.28 9.30
CA ALA A 63 -10.22 -3.23 10.38
C ALA A 63 -10.24 -4.62 9.71
N CYS A 64 -9.15 -5.37 9.87
CA CYS A 64 -9.15 -6.80 9.61
C CYS A 64 -10.16 -7.43 10.57
N GLY A 65 -11.29 -7.87 10.02
CA GLY A 65 -12.13 -8.92 10.61
C GLY A 65 -11.67 -10.26 10.12
#